data_AF-A0A8C4JBI8-F1
#
_entry.id   AF-A0A8C4JBI8-F1
#
_cell.length_a   1.000
_cell.length_b   1.000
_cell.length_c   1.000
_cell.angle_alpha   90.00
_cell.angle_beta   90.00
_cell.angle_gamma   90.00
#
_symmetry.space_group_name_H-M   'P 1'
#
loop_
_entity.id
_entity.type
_entity.pdbx_description
1 polymer ?
#
loop_
_entity_poly.entity_id
_entity_poly.type
_entity_poly.pdbx_seq_one_letter_code
_entity_poly.pdbx_strand_id
1 'polypeptide(L)'
;MRLPASVSVKPGYARSSTVHQRDATTAVSFFLSLCCRCESTEEYDYDYLSINKTWVLTPKVQETDATQILNSLLKNYDNKLRPDIGIKPTFIDVDIYVNSIGPVSVIQMEYTIDIFFAQTWYDRRLRFNSTLKALTLNTNMVSRIWIPDTFFRNSKRADSHWITTPNQLLRIWNDGKVLYTLRLTIEAECLLQLQNFPMDTHSCPLVFSSYGYPREEIVYRWRRYSIEVSDQRTWRLYQFDFTGLRNTSEVLRTGAGEYMVMTVSFDLSRRMGYFAIQTYIPCILTVVLSWVSFWIKRDSTPARTSLGITTVLTMTTLSTISRKHLPRVSYITAMDLFVSVCFIFVFAALMEYATLNYLVGNKKPLEHNSRKTRLPSAGVQVMPSFTTININNIMHWPPEVEEDEDEDPGSPCLEGKECERFFCCIEDCQTGMWREGRVRIHISRLDSYSRVFFPTAFLLFNIVYWIAYLYL
;
A
#
# COMPACT_ATOMS: atom_id res chain seq x y z
N MET A 1 62.61 -29.17 28.10
CA MET A 1 62.47 -29.57 26.68
C MET A 1 61.80 -28.41 25.94
N ARG A 2 62.42 -27.89 24.87
CA ARG A 2 61.96 -26.79 23.96
C ARG A 2 61.41 -25.47 24.56
N LEU A 3 62.34 -24.54 24.79
CA LEU A 3 62.31 -23.14 24.29
C LEU A 3 62.59 -23.12 22.75
N PRO A 4 62.79 -21.98 22.05
CA PRO A 4 62.49 -20.56 22.32
C PRO A 4 61.36 -20.08 21.35
N ALA A 5 61.17 -18.84 20.85
CA ALA A 5 61.89 -17.55 20.93
C ALA A 5 60.94 -16.35 20.63
N SER A 6 61.43 -15.12 20.89
CA SER A 6 61.01 -13.86 20.26
C SER A 6 62.25 -13.12 19.78
N VAL A 7 62.25 -12.52 18.58
CA VAL A 7 63.40 -11.75 18.06
C VAL A 7 62.94 -10.42 17.47
N SER A 8 63.61 -9.34 17.89
CA SER A 8 63.48 -7.97 17.38
C SER A 8 64.64 -7.66 16.44
N VAL A 9 64.37 -7.11 15.25
CA VAL A 9 65.39 -6.50 14.37
C VAL A 9 64.82 -5.29 13.60
N LYS A 10 65.44 -4.13 13.80
CA LYS A 10 65.77 -3.11 12.78
C LYS A 10 67.30 -3.20 12.56
N PRO A 11 67.93 -2.73 11.45
CA PRO A 11 67.57 -1.53 10.66
C PRO A 11 67.85 -1.66 9.13
N GLY A 12 67.90 -0.52 8.40
CA GLY A 12 68.81 -0.40 7.25
C GLY A 12 68.24 0.05 5.90
N TYR A 13 68.38 1.35 5.61
CA TYR A 13 68.24 2.01 4.30
C TYR A 13 68.99 1.33 3.11
N ALA A 14 68.42 1.34 1.89
CA ALA A 14 68.79 2.31 0.82
C ALA A 14 68.44 1.90 -0.65
N ARG A 15 68.08 2.92 -1.46
CA ARG A 15 68.17 3.04 -2.94
C ARG A 15 67.38 2.11 -3.88
N SER A 16 66.21 2.63 -4.29
CA SER A 16 65.90 3.10 -5.66
C SER A 16 66.44 2.33 -6.89
N SER A 17 65.50 1.86 -7.72
CA SER A 17 65.62 1.87 -9.19
C SER A 17 64.23 2.08 -9.80
N THR A 18 64.17 2.89 -10.87
CA THR A 18 62.96 3.42 -11.50
C THR A 18 62.32 2.46 -12.51
N VAL A 19 60.99 2.54 -12.72
CA VAL A 19 60.32 2.90 -14.01
C VAL A 19 58.80 2.60 -13.98
N HIS A 20 58.02 3.46 -14.67
CA HIS A 20 56.59 3.37 -15.02
C HIS A 20 55.52 3.25 -13.92
N GLN A 21 54.83 4.37 -13.64
CA GLN A 21 53.38 4.48 -13.87
C GLN A 21 52.99 5.95 -14.14
N ARG A 22 52.72 6.27 -15.41
CA ARG A 22 51.92 7.42 -15.90
C ARG A 22 50.50 6.85 -16.17
N ASP A 23 49.37 7.53 -16.08
CA ASP A 23 49.00 8.94 -15.80
C ASP A 23 47.69 8.96 -14.96
N ALA A 24 47.55 9.86 -13.97
CA ALA A 24 46.26 10.14 -13.31
C ALA A 24 46.18 11.44 -12.48
N THR A 25 47.25 12.25 -12.36
CA THR A 25 47.33 13.34 -11.37
C THR A 25 47.59 14.74 -11.93
N THR A 26 47.65 14.90 -13.26
CA THR A 26 48.01 16.17 -13.92
C THR A 26 46.82 17.14 -14.14
N ALA A 27 45.63 16.81 -13.64
CA ALA A 27 44.42 17.64 -13.82
C ALA A 27 44.06 18.52 -12.60
N VAL A 28 44.62 18.24 -11.41
CA VAL A 28 44.23 18.91 -10.15
C VAL A 28 45.20 20.04 -9.75
N SER A 29 46.46 19.95 -10.19
CA SER A 29 47.51 20.93 -9.87
C SER A 29 47.44 22.24 -10.67
N PHE A 30 46.64 22.32 -11.73
CA PHE A 30 46.51 23.53 -12.57
C PHE A 30 45.45 24.54 -12.09
N PHE A 31 44.53 24.13 -11.21
CA PHE A 31 43.45 25.02 -10.72
C PHE A 31 43.74 25.70 -9.37
N LEU A 32 44.79 25.27 -8.65
CA LEU A 32 45.08 25.73 -7.29
C LEU A 32 46.22 26.78 -7.19
N SER A 33 46.89 27.14 -8.29
CA SER A 33 47.98 28.13 -8.29
C SER A 33 47.60 29.52 -8.80
N LEU A 34 46.32 29.78 -9.12
CA LEU A 34 45.86 31.09 -9.63
C LEU A 34 45.16 31.98 -8.59
N CYS A 35 44.94 31.49 -7.36
CA CYS A 35 44.00 32.11 -6.42
C CYS A 35 44.65 32.67 -5.14
N CYS A 36 45.95 33.03 -5.15
CA CYS A 36 46.59 33.60 -3.97
C CYS A 36 47.69 34.61 -4.32
N ARG A 37 47.52 35.85 -3.82
CA ARG A 37 48.44 37.01 -3.84
C ARG A 37 48.62 37.75 -5.18
N CYS A 38 47.79 38.76 -5.38
CA CYS A 38 48.30 40.14 -5.41
C CYS A 38 47.34 41.04 -4.63
N GLU A 39 47.86 42.09 -4.01
CA GLU A 39 47.18 42.89 -2.98
C GLU A 39 47.31 44.37 -3.34
N SER A 40 46.17 45.02 -3.58
CA SER A 40 46.09 46.49 -3.69
C SER A 40 44.68 46.93 -3.31
N THR A 41 44.54 47.57 -2.16
CA THR A 41 43.32 48.25 -1.71
C THR A 41 42.97 49.39 -2.64
N GLU A 42 41.83 49.28 -3.32
CA GLU A 42 41.16 50.43 -3.95
C GLU A 42 39.88 50.76 -3.16
N GLU A 43 39.89 51.98 -2.64
CA GLU A 43 38.83 52.59 -1.84
C GLU A 43 37.82 53.23 -2.80
N TYR A 44 36.69 52.54 -3.04
CA TYR A 44 35.63 53.06 -3.92
C TYR A 44 34.64 53.92 -3.13
N ASP A 45 34.94 55.21 -3.10
CA ASP A 45 34.09 56.27 -2.56
C ASP A 45 32.78 56.36 -3.35
N TYR A 46 31.63 56.21 -2.66
CA TYR A 46 30.31 56.34 -3.28
C TYR A 46 29.79 57.76 -3.13
N ASP A 47 30.20 58.59 -4.09
CA ASP A 47 29.90 60.01 -4.13
C ASP A 47 28.39 60.32 -4.17
N TYR A 48 27.97 61.35 -3.44
CA TYR A 48 26.58 61.55 -3.00
C TYR A 48 25.75 62.29 -4.06
N LEU A 49 25.49 61.65 -5.21
CA LEU A 49 24.63 62.21 -6.24
C LEU A 49 23.15 62.27 -5.79
N SER A 50 22.75 63.48 -5.40
CA SER A 50 21.45 63.86 -4.85
C SER A 50 20.30 63.78 -5.87
N ILE A 51 19.94 62.57 -6.28
CA ILE A 51 18.65 62.32 -6.92
C ILE A 51 17.56 62.61 -5.89
N ASN A 52 16.71 63.60 -6.17
CA ASN A 52 15.48 63.89 -5.44
C ASN A 52 14.47 62.73 -5.57
N LYS A 53 14.76 61.61 -4.91
CA LYS A 53 13.75 60.64 -4.52
C LYS A 53 12.93 61.30 -3.42
N THR A 54 11.83 61.92 -3.83
CA THR A 54 10.68 62.12 -2.94
C THR A 54 10.28 60.75 -2.43
N TRP A 55 10.78 60.39 -1.25
CA TRP A 55 10.18 59.33 -0.45
C TRP A 55 8.72 59.73 -0.29
N VAL A 56 7.83 59.02 -0.98
CA VAL A 56 6.39 59.09 -0.74
C VAL A 56 6.21 58.50 0.65
N LEU A 57 6.37 59.36 1.65
CA LEU A 57 6.00 59.07 3.02
C LEU A 57 4.56 58.59 2.97
N THR A 58 4.33 57.33 3.33
CA THR A 58 2.99 56.89 3.73
C THR A 58 2.49 57.90 4.75
N PRO A 59 1.33 58.55 4.53
CA PRO A 59 0.96 59.72 5.30
C PRO A 59 0.77 59.29 6.76
N LYS A 60 1.61 59.81 7.67
CA LYS A 60 1.55 59.53 9.13
C LYS A 60 0.15 59.71 9.72
N VAL A 61 -0.67 60.57 9.09
CA VAL A 61 -2.09 60.78 9.39
C VAL A 61 -2.89 59.45 9.40
N GLN A 62 -2.58 58.53 8.48
CA GLN A 62 -3.33 57.29 8.31
C GLN A 62 -3.03 56.24 9.41
N GLU A 63 -1.83 56.28 10.01
CA GLU A 63 -1.47 55.46 11.17
C GLU A 63 -2.11 55.98 12.47
N THR A 64 -2.17 57.31 12.63
CA THR A 64 -2.86 57.94 13.77
C THR A 64 -4.37 57.65 13.73
N ASP A 65 -4.99 57.73 12.56
CA ASP A 65 -6.41 57.41 12.39
C ASP A 65 -6.70 55.94 12.69
N ALA A 66 -5.89 55.01 12.17
CA ALA A 66 -6.06 53.57 12.42
C ALA A 66 -5.97 53.22 13.92
N THR A 67 -5.06 53.87 14.65
CA THR A 67 -4.88 53.67 16.10
C THR A 67 -6.07 54.21 16.90
N GLN A 68 -6.60 55.39 16.52
CA GLN A 68 -7.80 55.96 17.14
C GLN A 68 -9.04 55.08 16.88
N ILE A 69 -9.23 54.61 15.64
CA ILE A 69 -10.29 53.68 15.26
C ILE A 69 -10.20 52.41 16.12
N LEU A 70 -9.04 51.76 16.18
CA LEU A 70 -8.85 50.54 16.95
C LEU A 70 -9.15 50.73 18.45
N ASN A 71 -8.68 51.82 19.04
CA ASN A 71 -8.99 52.15 20.44
C ASN A 71 -10.48 52.43 20.68
N SER A 72 -11.18 53.03 19.71
CA SER A 72 -12.64 53.23 19.80
C SER A 72 -13.44 51.92 19.68
N LEU A 73 -13.02 51.00 18.80
CA LEU A 73 -13.65 49.69 18.62
C LEU A 73 -13.49 48.78 19.85
N LEU A 74 -12.35 48.89 20.55
CA LEU A 74 -12.06 48.10 21.76
C LEU A 74 -12.64 48.70 23.04
N LYS A 75 -13.11 49.96 23.00
CA LYS A 75 -13.69 50.63 24.17
C LYS A 75 -15.02 49.98 24.54
N ASN A 76 -15.03 49.23 25.64
CA ASN A 76 -16.15 48.42 26.13
C ASN A 76 -16.47 47.17 25.28
N TYR A 77 -15.51 46.65 24.49
CA TYR A 77 -15.68 45.38 23.80
C TYR A 77 -15.45 44.20 24.76
N ASP A 78 -16.46 43.36 24.97
CA ASP A 78 -16.33 42.09 25.69
C ASP A 78 -16.11 40.92 24.72
N ASN A 79 -14.94 40.30 24.78
CA ASN A 79 -14.54 39.16 23.95
C ASN A 79 -15.12 37.82 24.41
N LYS A 80 -15.72 37.75 25.61
CA LYS A 80 -16.41 36.54 26.11
C LYS A 80 -17.78 36.36 25.47
N LEU A 81 -18.38 37.45 25.00
CA LEU A 81 -19.73 37.46 24.43
C LEU A 81 -19.66 37.35 22.90
N ARG A 82 -20.39 36.37 22.35
CA ARG A 82 -20.55 36.23 20.90
C ARG A 82 -21.34 37.40 20.29
N PRO A 83 -21.13 37.71 18.99
CA PRO A 83 -21.97 38.66 18.27
C PRO A 83 -23.45 38.27 18.31
N ASP A 84 -24.34 39.26 18.41
CA ASP A 84 -25.80 39.07 18.35
C ASP A 84 -26.37 38.01 19.34
N ILE A 85 -25.73 37.86 20.51
CA ILE A 85 -26.20 37.00 21.61
C ILE A 85 -27.66 37.30 21.98
N GLY A 86 -28.49 36.26 22.09
CA GLY A 86 -29.92 36.36 22.37
C GLY A 86 -30.80 36.88 21.22
N ILE A 87 -30.23 37.23 20.06
CA ILE A 87 -30.98 37.79 18.91
C ILE A 87 -31.10 36.79 17.76
N LYS A 88 -29.99 36.17 17.35
CA LYS A 88 -29.93 35.21 16.22
C LYS A 88 -28.66 34.35 16.32
N PRO A 89 -28.57 33.22 15.59
CA PRO A 89 -27.30 32.52 15.41
C PRO A 89 -26.27 33.38 14.66
N THR A 90 -25.00 33.24 15.03
CA THR A 90 -23.86 33.78 14.30
C THR A 90 -23.56 32.85 13.12
N PHE A 91 -23.77 33.35 11.90
CA PHE A 91 -23.38 32.63 10.69
C PHE A 91 -21.88 32.80 10.45
N ILE A 92 -21.19 31.67 10.27
CA ILE A 92 -19.75 31.62 9.98
C ILE A 92 -19.55 30.96 8.62
N ASP A 93 -19.12 31.74 7.64
CA ASP A 93 -18.75 31.23 6.33
C ASP A 93 -17.29 30.74 6.39
N VAL A 94 -17.07 29.49 5.97
CA VAL A 94 -15.77 28.80 6.09
C VAL A 94 -15.17 28.53 4.71
N ASP A 95 -13.88 28.84 4.62
CA ASP A 95 -12.99 28.59 3.49
C ASP A 95 -11.78 27.76 3.97
N ILE A 96 -11.33 26.80 3.16
CA ILE A 96 -10.17 25.94 3.47
C ILE A 96 -9.24 25.92 2.26
N TYR A 97 -7.96 26.21 2.47
CA TYR A 97 -6.93 26.00 1.45
C TYR A 97 -6.00 24.88 1.90
N VAL A 98 -5.93 23.80 1.12
CA VAL A 98 -5.08 22.65 1.41
C VAL A 98 -3.67 22.89 0.86
N ASN A 99 -2.70 23.10 1.75
CA ASN A 99 -1.28 23.26 1.40
C ASN A 99 -0.67 21.94 0.96
N SER A 100 -0.90 20.88 1.74
CA SER A 100 -0.48 19.51 1.38
C SER A 100 -1.20 18.48 2.24
N ILE A 101 -1.52 17.34 1.63
CA ILE A 101 -1.78 16.11 2.39
C ILE A 101 -0.43 15.41 2.60
N GLY A 102 -0.13 15.08 3.85
CA GLY A 102 1.06 14.39 4.29
C GLY A 102 0.93 12.87 4.20
N PRO A 103 1.86 12.09 4.80
CA PRO A 103 1.75 10.65 4.83
C PRO A 103 0.48 10.18 5.57
N VAL A 104 -0.09 9.08 5.06
CA VAL A 104 -1.16 8.29 5.69
C VAL A 104 -0.53 7.11 6.41
N SER A 105 -0.73 7.00 7.73
CA SER A 105 -0.27 5.87 8.53
C SER A 105 -1.35 4.80 8.61
N VAL A 106 -1.14 3.71 7.87
CA VAL A 106 -2.04 2.54 7.84
C VAL A 106 -2.07 1.81 9.20
N ILE A 107 -0.98 1.87 9.97
CA ILE A 107 -0.89 1.19 11.29
C ILE A 107 -1.67 1.95 12.35
N GLN A 108 -1.63 3.28 12.32
CA GLN A 108 -2.26 4.13 13.33
C GLN A 108 -3.67 4.62 12.93
N MET A 109 -4.13 4.33 11.71
CA MET A 109 -5.41 4.79 11.15
C MET A 109 -5.52 6.32 11.19
N GLU A 110 -4.51 7.01 10.69
CA GLU A 110 -4.43 8.47 10.67
C GLU A 110 -3.71 9.01 9.44
N TYR A 111 -4.02 10.25 9.09
CA TYR A 111 -3.34 11.00 8.05
C TYR A 111 -3.00 12.39 8.55
N THR A 112 -1.98 12.99 7.93
CA THR A 112 -1.52 14.34 8.26
C THR A 112 -1.96 15.30 7.17
N ILE A 113 -2.39 16.51 7.54
CA ILE A 113 -2.81 17.55 6.58
C ILE A 113 -2.38 18.94 7.05
N ASP A 114 -1.86 19.75 6.13
CA ASP A 114 -1.52 21.16 6.34
C ASP A 114 -2.54 22.03 5.59
N ILE A 115 -3.25 22.88 6.32
CA ILE A 115 -4.29 23.78 5.78
C ILE A 115 -4.09 25.22 6.26
N PHE A 116 -4.50 26.17 5.42
CA PHE A 116 -5.00 27.45 5.91
C PHE A 116 -6.49 27.32 6.12
N PHE A 117 -6.93 27.52 7.36
CA PHE A 117 -8.33 27.54 7.75
C PHE A 117 -8.78 28.99 7.86
N ALA A 118 -9.81 29.38 7.10
CA ALA A 118 -10.33 30.73 7.03
C ALA A 118 -11.81 30.78 7.43
N GLN A 119 -12.14 31.76 8.26
CA GLN A 119 -13.46 31.93 8.86
C GLN A 119 -13.91 33.37 8.71
N THR A 120 -15.16 33.54 8.27
CA THR A 120 -15.74 34.85 8.05
C THR A 120 -17.07 34.97 8.78
N TRP A 121 -17.23 35.99 9.62
CA TRP A 121 -18.50 36.33 10.28
C TRP A 121 -18.72 37.85 10.28
N TYR A 122 -19.86 38.27 10.81
CA TYR A 122 -20.18 39.68 11.04
C TYR A 122 -20.27 39.96 12.54
N ASP A 123 -19.52 40.95 13.03
CA ASP A 123 -19.68 41.53 14.36
C ASP A 123 -20.04 43.01 14.25
N ARG A 124 -21.28 43.34 14.63
CA ARG A 124 -21.80 44.72 14.59
C ARG A 124 -21.04 45.68 15.51
N ARG A 125 -20.37 45.16 16.55
CA ARG A 125 -19.57 45.94 17.50
C ARG A 125 -18.25 46.43 16.90
N LEU A 126 -17.75 45.75 15.85
CA LEU A 126 -16.49 46.07 15.17
C LEU A 126 -16.69 46.98 13.94
N ARG A 127 -17.87 47.60 13.80
CA ARG A 127 -18.16 48.57 12.73
C ARG A 127 -17.52 49.92 13.04
N PHE A 128 -16.81 50.47 12.06
CA PHE A 128 -16.20 51.79 12.13
C PHE A 128 -16.55 52.60 10.89
N ASN A 129 -16.74 53.92 11.04
CA ASN A 129 -16.96 54.83 9.92
C ASN A 129 -15.64 55.57 9.62
N SER A 130 -15.03 55.26 8.49
CA SER A 130 -13.74 55.83 8.05
C SER A 130 -13.60 55.71 6.53
N THR A 131 -12.63 56.44 5.97
CA THR A 131 -12.16 56.28 4.58
C THR A 131 -11.48 54.92 4.35
N LEU A 132 -10.93 54.30 5.41
CA LEU A 132 -10.35 52.97 5.37
C LEU A 132 -11.44 51.89 5.17
N LYS A 133 -11.35 51.11 4.10
CA LYS A 133 -12.30 50.01 3.82
C LYS A 133 -12.07 48.77 4.69
N ALA A 134 -10.82 48.49 5.04
CA ALA A 134 -10.46 47.34 5.87
C ALA A 134 -9.18 47.61 6.67
N LEU A 135 -9.15 47.13 7.91
CA LEU A 135 -7.98 47.06 8.77
C LEU A 135 -7.42 45.63 8.68
N THR A 136 -6.16 45.50 8.28
CA THR A 136 -5.43 44.21 8.37
C THR A 136 -4.54 44.28 9.61
N LEU A 137 -4.69 43.32 10.52
CA LEU A 137 -4.18 43.35 11.89
C LEU A 137 -3.33 42.10 12.17
N ASN A 138 -2.31 42.27 12.99
CA ASN A 138 -1.45 41.18 13.47
C ASN A 138 -2.11 40.38 14.60
N THR A 139 -1.54 39.21 14.90
CA THR A 139 -1.96 38.24 15.94
C THR A 139 -2.29 38.86 17.30
N ASN A 140 -1.60 39.93 17.71
CA ASN A 140 -1.84 40.65 18.97
C ASN A 140 -3.30 41.13 19.16
N MET A 141 -4.05 41.28 18.07
CA MET A 141 -5.47 41.66 18.11
C MET A 141 -6.44 40.48 18.24
N VAL A 142 -6.02 39.26 17.88
CA VAL A 142 -6.88 38.06 17.91
C VAL A 142 -7.36 37.76 19.32
N SER A 143 -6.49 37.92 20.33
CA SER A 143 -6.84 37.68 21.74
C SER A 143 -7.79 38.72 22.36
N ARG A 144 -7.99 39.87 21.70
CA ARG A 144 -8.85 40.97 22.19
C ARG A 144 -10.25 40.99 21.59
N ILE A 145 -10.50 40.21 20.55
CA ILE A 145 -11.82 40.07 19.92
C ILE A 145 -12.43 38.70 20.26
N TRP A 146 -13.73 38.55 20.04
CA TRP A 146 -14.37 37.24 20.08
C TRP A 146 -13.96 36.43 18.85
N ILE A 147 -13.56 35.17 19.06
CA ILE A 147 -13.19 34.19 18.03
C ILE A 147 -14.07 32.95 18.24
N PRO A 148 -14.62 32.33 17.19
CA PRO A 148 -15.39 31.09 17.33
C PRO A 148 -14.54 29.92 17.83
N ASP A 149 -15.13 29.05 18.64
CA ASP A 149 -14.50 27.90 19.29
C ASP A 149 -14.42 26.65 18.38
N THR A 150 -14.03 26.87 17.13
CA THR A 150 -14.01 25.80 16.12
C THR A 150 -12.92 24.79 16.43
N PHE A 151 -13.32 23.53 16.60
CA PHE A 151 -12.41 22.41 16.85
C PHE A 151 -12.63 21.29 15.82
N PHE A 152 -11.56 20.53 15.57
CA PHE A 152 -11.61 19.35 14.71
C PHE A 152 -12.01 18.14 15.55
N ARG A 153 -13.09 17.46 15.15
CA ARG A 153 -13.70 16.36 15.92
C ARG A 153 -12.89 15.07 15.84
N ASN A 154 -12.28 14.80 14.69
CA ASN A 154 -11.47 13.62 14.46
C ASN A 154 -9.95 13.91 14.47
N SER A 155 -9.51 15.04 15.00
CA SER A 155 -8.08 15.29 15.20
C SER A 155 -7.57 14.60 16.47
N LYS A 156 -6.55 13.76 16.34
CA LYS A 156 -5.78 13.22 17.48
C LYS A 156 -4.78 14.26 18.00
N ARG A 157 -4.19 15.03 17.08
CA ARG A 157 -3.38 16.22 17.36
C ARG A 157 -3.66 17.30 16.33
N ALA A 158 -3.56 18.56 16.73
CA ALA A 158 -3.70 19.71 15.85
C ALA A 158 -2.80 20.83 16.36
N ASP A 159 -1.79 21.19 15.56
CA ASP A 159 -0.78 22.19 15.91
C ASP A 159 -0.94 23.45 15.06
N SER A 160 -0.98 24.60 15.72
CA SER A 160 -0.91 25.92 15.07
C SER A 160 0.55 26.35 14.86
N HIS A 161 0.86 27.00 13.75
CA HIS A 161 2.25 27.37 13.44
C HIS A 161 2.67 28.69 14.13
N TRP A 162 3.77 28.69 14.89
CA TRP A 162 4.24 29.85 15.68
C TRP A 162 5.55 30.51 15.22
N ILE A 163 6.16 30.06 14.12
CA ILE A 163 7.48 30.52 13.64
C ILE A 163 7.33 31.36 12.37
N THR A 164 7.95 32.55 12.25
CA THR A 164 8.68 33.30 13.30
C THR A 164 7.76 34.08 14.25
N THR A 165 6.50 34.23 13.85
CA THR A 165 5.39 34.74 14.68
C THR A 165 4.20 33.79 14.52
N PRO A 166 3.16 33.86 15.37
CA PRO A 166 1.97 33.03 15.20
C PRO A 166 1.28 33.34 13.86
N ASN A 167 1.20 32.33 13.00
CA ASN A 167 0.70 32.41 11.63
C ASN A 167 -0.83 32.53 11.61
N GLN A 168 -1.29 33.70 12.03
CA GLN A 168 -2.68 34.12 12.11
C GLN A 168 -2.84 35.49 11.46
N LEU A 169 -3.89 35.65 10.67
CA LEU A 169 -4.27 36.89 10.00
C LEU A 169 -5.66 37.30 10.47
N LEU A 170 -5.80 38.56 10.86
CA LEU A 170 -7.09 39.16 11.17
C LEU A 170 -7.35 40.34 10.23
N ARG A 171 -8.51 40.36 9.58
CA ARG A 171 -8.95 41.49 8.74
C ARG A 171 -10.38 41.88 9.08
N ILE A 172 -10.58 43.15 9.41
CA ILE A 172 -11.88 43.73 9.77
C ILE A 172 -12.27 44.76 8.71
N TRP A 173 -13.45 44.64 8.12
CA TRP A 173 -14.01 45.64 7.20
C TRP A 173 -14.90 46.64 7.94
N ASN A 174 -15.11 47.81 7.34
CA ASN A 174 -15.94 48.89 7.89
C ASN A 174 -17.43 48.52 8.08
N ASP A 175 -17.93 47.52 7.34
CA ASP A 175 -19.26 46.93 7.48
C ASP A 175 -19.42 46.03 8.74
N GLY A 176 -18.32 45.74 9.45
CA GLY A 176 -18.28 44.85 10.60
C GLY A 176 -18.03 43.38 10.25
N LYS A 177 -17.74 43.08 8.97
CA LYS A 177 -17.25 41.77 8.57
C LYS A 177 -15.86 41.52 9.16
N VAL A 178 -15.63 40.32 9.66
CA VAL A 178 -14.34 39.86 10.18
C VAL A 178 -13.92 38.62 9.40
N LEU A 179 -12.71 38.62 8.87
CA LEU A 179 -12.00 37.44 8.37
C LEU A 179 -10.89 37.12 9.36
N TYR A 180 -10.93 35.90 9.88
CA TYR A 180 -9.85 35.29 10.63
C TYR A 180 -9.27 34.15 9.80
N THR A 181 -7.95 34.01 9.76
CA THR A 181 -7.28 32.91 9.04
C THR A 181 -6.09 32.44 9.85
N LEU A 182 -5.91 31.12 9.95
CA LEU A 182 -4.76 30.52 10.63
C LEU A 182 -4.23 29.31 9.87
N ARG A 183 -2.93 29.04 9.99
CA ARG A 183 -2.31 27.81 9.48
C ARG A 183 -2.31 26.73 10.54
N LEU A 184 -2.78 25.54 10.17
CA LEU A 184 -2.87 24.36 11.03
C LEU A 184 -2.24 23.15 10.36
N THR A 185 -1.49 22.37 11.14
CA THR A 185 -1.16 20.98 10.81
C THR A 185 -2.01 20.08 11.68
N ILE A 186 -2.74 19.14 11.08
CA ILE A 186 -3.70 18.27 11.77
C ILE A 186 -3.32 16.80 11.53
N GLU A 187 -3.20 16.03 12.61
CA GLU A 187 -3.14 14.56 12.61
C GLU A 187 -4.58 14.05 12.80
N ALA A 188 -5.26 13.74 11.70
CA ALA A 188 -6.66 13.36 11.67
C ALA A 188 -6.85 11.84 11.57
N GLU A 189 -7.80 11.30 12.32
CA GLU A 189 -8.18 9.89 12.28
C GLU A 189 -8.95 9.57 10.99
N CYS A 190 -8.58 8.47 10.34
CA CYS A 190 -9.26 7.90 9.18
C CYS A 190 -9.29 6.38 9.31
N LEU A 191 -10.49 5.82 9.49
CA LEU A 191 -10.72 4.38 9.62
C LEU A 191 -10.64 3.70 8.25
N LEU A 192 -9.48 3.13 7.93
CA LEU A 192 -9.23 2.47 6.64
C LEU A 192 -9.85 1.07 6.61
N GLN A 193 -10.64 0.77 5.58
CA GLN A 193 -11.21 -0.56 5.35
C GLN A 193 -10.30 -1.37 4.42
N LEU A 194 -9.46 -2.24 4.98
CA LEU A 194 -8.35 -2.88 4.27
C LEU A 194 -8.71 -4.22 3.59
N GLN A 195 -9.99 -4.51 3.38
CA GLN A 195 -10.45 -5.79 2.80
C GLN A 195 -9.83 -6.04 1.42
N ASN A 196 -9.89 -5.03 0.53
CA ASN A 196 -9.35 -5.11 -0.83
C ASN A 196 -7.87 -4.69 -0.91
N PHE A 197 -7.13 -4.66 0.19
CA PHE A 197 -5.73 -4.23 0.19
C PHE A 197 -4.87 -5.14 -0.71
N PRO A 198 -4.07 -4.59 -1.66
CA PRO A 198 -3.69 -3.19 -1.86
C PRO A 198 -4.40 -2.46 -3.03
N MET A 199 -5.56 -2.94 -3.49
CA MET A 199 -6.44 -2.28 -4.49
C MET A 199 -7.54 -1.41 -3.81
N ASP A 200 -7.21 -0.84 -2.66
CA ASP A 200 -8.16 -0.17 -1.76
C ASP A 200 -8.25 1.35 -2.01
N THR A 201 -9.49 1.85 -2.05
CA THR A 201 -9.85 3.27 -2.11
C THR A 201 -10.52 3.71 -0.81
N HIS A 202 -10.11 4.85 -0.24
CA HIS A 202 -10.62 5.36 1.03
C HIS A 202 -11.08 6.80 0.93
N SER A 203 -12.18 7.14 1.60
CA SER A 203 -12.65 8.51 1.78
C SER A 203 -12.32 8.98 3.20
N CYS A 204 -11.18 9.66 3.38
CA CYS A 204 -10.76 10.13 4.70
C CYS A 204 -11.46 11.45 5.08
N PRO A 205 -12.22 11.51 6.19
CA PRO A 205 -12.91 12.72 6.59
C PRO A 205 -12.01 13.68 7.38
N LEU A 206 -12.27 14.98 7.27
CA LEU A 206 -11.85 16.04 8.18
C LEU A 206 -13.12 16.73 8.69
N VAL A 207 -13.40 16.58 9.98
CA VAL A 207 -14.67 16.97 10.59
C VAL A 207 -14.44 18.10 11.59
N PHE A 208 -15.20 19.19 11.52
CA PHE A 208 -15.13 20.28 12.49
C PHE A 208 -16.51 20.83 12.87
N SER A 209 -16.60 21.38 14.09
CA SER A 209 -17.77 22.11 14.58
C SER A 209 -17.36 23.13 15.66
N SER A 210 -18.32 23.89 16.19
CA SER A 210 -18.19 24.59 17.47
C SER A 210 -18.14 23.57 18.60
N TYR A 211 -17.46 23.92 19.69
CA TYR A 211 -17.32 23.07 20.88
C TYR A 211 -18.46 23.29 21.87
N GLY A 212 -18.66 24.54 22.31
CA GLY A 212 -19.69 24.94 23.25
C GLY A 212 -21.00 25.36 22.58
N TYR A 213 -20.92 26.19 21.53
CA TYR A 213 -22.12 26.81 20.93
C TYR A 213 -22.93 25.81 20.08
N PRO A 214 -24.22 25.57 20.40
CA PRO A 214 -25.10 24.73 19.59
C PRO A 214 -25.60 25.46 18.34
N ARG A 215 -26.40 24.77 17.52
CA ARG A 215 -26.95 25.24 16.24
C ARG A 215 -27.79 26.52 16.34
N GLU A 216 -28.43 26.75 17.48
CA GLU A 216 -29.20 27.97 17.78
C GLU A 216 -28.29 29.20 17.95
N GLU A 217 -27.00 28.98 18.18
CA GLU A 217 -26.01 30.02 18.48
C GLU A 217 -24.96 30.21 17.40
N ILE A 218 -24.45 29.13 16.80
CA ILE A 218 -23.49 29.18 15.68
C ILE A 218 -23.93 28.24 14.56
N VAL A 219 -23.91 28.75 13.33
CA VAL A 219 -24.18 27.97 12.11
C VAL A 219 -23.04 28.17 11.12
N TYR A 220 -22.27 27.12 10.88
CA TYR A 220 -21.25 27.09 9.83
C TYR A 220 -21.89 26.91 8.45
N ARG A 221 -21.29 27.54 7.43
CA ARG A 221 -21.69 27.42 6.02
C ARG A 221 -20.48 27.34 5.12
N TRP A 222 -20.58 26.57 4.04
CA TRP A 222 -19.60 26.58 2.98
C TRP A 222 -19.78 27.80 2.09
N ARG A 223 -18.68 28.49 1.77
CA ARG A 223 -18.68 29.53 0.73
C ARG A 223 -18.74 28.92 -0.68
N ARG A 224 -18.94 29.76 -1.70
CA ARG A 224 -18.69 29.34 -3.10
C ARG A 224 -17.18 29.15 -3.29
N TYR A 225 -16.77 28.02 -3.87
CA TYR A 225 -15.37 27.58 -3.96
C TYR A 225 -14.70 27.43 -2.57
N SER A 226 -15.44 26.90 -1.60
CA SER A 226 -15.00 26.82 -0.19
C SER A 226 -13.74 26.01 0.08
N ILE A 227 -13.31 25.15 -0.85
CA ILE A 227 -12.10 24.35 -0.65
C ILE A 227 -11.22 24.47 -1.90
N GLU A 228 -10.06 25.08 -1.70
CA GLU A 228 -9.01 25.20 -2.71
C GLU A 228 -7.85 24.26 -2.36
N VAL A 229 -7.15 23.80 -3.40
CA VAL A 229 -6.20 22.70 -3.32
C VAL A 229 -4.93 23.13 -4.05
N SER A 230 -3.77 23.05 -3.39
CA SER A 230 -2.48 23.35 -4.00
C SER A 230 -2.09 22.34 -5.09
N ASP A 231 -0.97 22.57 -5.80
CA ASP A 231 -0.45 21.59 -6.77
C ASP A 231 -0.15 20.25 -6.07
N GLN A 232 -0.92 19.23 -6.47
CA GLN A 232 -0.88 17.85 -5.99
C GLN A 232 0.54 17.25 -6.06
N ARG A 233 1.39 17.72 -6.98
CA ARG A 233 2.79 17.27 -7.12
C ARG A 233 3.67 17.58 -5.92
N THR A 234 3.28 18.55 -5.09
CA THR A 234 4.02 18.94 -3.88
C THR A 234 3.69 18.08 -2.65
N TRP A 235 2.68 17.21 -2.75
CA TRP A 235 2.13 16.46 -1.63
C TRP A 235 2.97 15.23 -1.29
N ARG A 236 2.92 14.79 -0.02
CA ARG A 236 3.74 13.68 0.50
C ARG A 236 2.98 12.36 0.51
N LEU A 237 2.15 12.14 -0.51
CA LEU A 237 1.39 10.91 -0.72
C LEU A 237 2.26 9.86 -1.44
N TYR A 238 3.04 9.10 -0.68
CA TYR A 238 3.93 8.08 -1.25
C TYR A 238 3.20 6.81 -1.72
N GLN A 239 2.23 6.34 -0.93
CA GLN A 239 1.50 5.08 -1.19
C GLN A 239 0.12 5.31 -1.80
N PHE A 240 -0.37 6.55 -1.82
CA PHE A 240 -1.72 6.91 -2.24
C PHE A 240 -1.65 7.92 -3.37
N ASP A 241 -2.77 8.05 -4.09
CA ASP A 241 -3.01 9.07 -5.08
C ASP A 241 -4.31 9.78 -4.74
N PHE A 242 -4.35 11.10 -4.91
CA PHE A 242 -5.53 11.89 -4.62
C PHE A 242 -6.48 11.84 -5.83
N THR A 243 -7.70 11.35 -5.61
CA THR A 243 -8.68 11.13 -6.68
C THR A 243 -9.81 12.15 -6.68
N GLY A 244 -10.21 12.65 -5.51
CA GLY A 244 -11.40 13.48 -5.37
C GLY A 244 -11.56 14.13 -4.01
N LEU A 245 -12.49 15.07 -3.95
CA LEU A 245 -12.85 15.83 -2.77
C LEU A 245 -14.36 16.02 -2.74
N ARG A 246 -14.97 15.84 -1.57
CA ARG A 246 -16.39 16.11 -1.34
C ARG A 246 -16.57 16.89 -0.05
N ASN A 247 -17.42 17.92 -0.07
CA ASN A 247 -17.88 18.60 1.14
C ASN A 247 -19.31 18.17 1.49
N THR A 248 -19.59 18.08 2.79
CA THR A 248 -20.91 17.82 3.35
C THR A 248 -21.13 18.69 4.59
N SER A 249 -22.38 18.80 5.01
CA SER A 249 -22.79 19.61 6.16
C SER A 249 -23.99 18.93 6.82
N GLU A 250 -23.86 18.57 8.08
CA GLU A 250 -24.83 17.74 8.81
C GLU A 250 -25.14 18.33 10.19
N VAL A 251 -26.27 17.94 10.78
CA VAL A 251 -26.62 18.33 12.15
C VAL A 251 -26.48 17.11 13.05
N LEU A 252 -25.54 17.17 13.99
CA LEU A 252 -25.28 16.09 14.93
C LEU A 252 -25.92 16.39 16.28
N ARG A 253 -26.75 15.47 16.77
CA ARG A 253 -27.33 15.54 18.12
C ARG A 253 -26.37 14.93 19.11
N THR A 254 -26.06 15.66 20.17
CA THR A 254 -25.22 15.23 21.30
C THR A 254 -25.96 15.41 22.62
N GLY A 255 -25.41 14.91 23.73
CA GLY A 255 -26.00 15.12 25.06
C GLY A 255 -26.06 16.59 25.50
N ALA A 256 -25.24 17.47 24.91
CA ALA A 256 -25.22 18.90 25.22
C ALA A 256 -26.13 19.75 24.32
N GLY A 257 -26.54 19.24 23.15
CA GLY A 257 -27.34 19.99 22.17
C GLY A 257 -27.16 19.49 20.73
N GLU A 258 -27.83 20.16 19.79
CA GLU A 258 -27.60 19.98 18.35
C GLU A 258 -26.43 20.86 17.87
N TYR A 259 -25.51 20.30 17.09
CA TYR A 259 -24.36 21.03 16.56
C TYR A 259 -24.34 20.96 15.04
N MET A 260 -24.04 22.09 14.39
CA MET A 260 -23.75 22.13 12.97
C MET A 260 -22.33 21.58 12.73
N VAL A 261 -22.25 20.44 12.04
CA VAL A 261 -20.99 19.74 11.75
C VAL A 261 -20.67 19.87 10.26
N MET A 262 -19.41 20.19 9.98
CA MET A 262 -18.89 20.38 8.64
C MET A 262 -17.86 19.30 8.36
N THR A 263 -18.03 18.59 7.25
CA THR A 263 -17.21 17.42 6.92
C THR A 263 -16.64 17.55 5.51
N VAL A 264 -15.33 17.35 5.38
CA VAL A 264 -14.60 17.28 4.12
C VAL A 264 -14.07 15.86 3.94
N SER A 265 -14.47 15.18 2.88
CA SER A 265 -13.96 13.85 2.52
C SER A 265 -12.91 13.96 1.44
N PHE A 266 -11.71 13.44 1.70
CA PHE A 266 -10.61 13.31 0.76
C PHE A 266 -10.56 11.89 0.22
N ASP A 267 -10.77 11.71 -1.08
CA ASP A 267 -10.79 10.39 -1.72
C ASP A 267 -9.37 10.01 -2.19
N LEU A 268 -8.83 8.95 -1.60
CA LEU A 268 -7.46 8.47 -1.76
C LEU A 268 -7.44 7.03 -2.29
N SER A 269 -6.82 6.82 -3.45
CA SER A 269 -6.63 5.48 -4.05
C SER A 269 -5.21 4.98 -3.80
N ARG A 270 -5.02 3.70 -3.46
CA ARG A 270 -3.66 3.16 -3.26
C ARG A 270 -2.91 2.95 -4.58
N ARG A 271 -1.59 3.22 -4.57
CA ARG A 271 -0.65 2.93 -5.66
C ARG A 271 -0.12 1.50 -5.52
N MET A 272 -0.57 0.61 -6.40
CA MET A 272 -0.32 -0.84 -6.29
C MET A 272 1.15 -1.28 -6.56
N GLY A 273 1.93 -0.49 -7.33
CA GLY A 273 3.21 -0.93 -7.90
C GLY A 273 4.28 -1.42 -6.90
N TYR A 274 4.31 -0.86 -5.69
CA TYR A 274 5.22 -1.31 -4.62
C TYR A 274 4.93 -2.76 -4.20
N PHE A 275 3.65 -3.08 -3.95
CA PHE A 275 3.21 -4.41 -3.55
C PHE A 275 3.32 -5.44 -4.68
N ALA A 276 3.16 -5.00 -5.93
CA ALA A 276 3.42 -5.83 -7.12
C ALA A 276 4.85 -6.38 -7.11
N ILE A 277 5.84 -5.51 -6.92
CA ILE A 277 7.27 -5.87 -6.97
C ILE A 277 7.71 -6.61 -5.69
N GLN A 278 7.23 -6.21 -4.50
CA GLN A 278 7.69 -6.79 -3.24
C GLN A 278 6.96 -8.06 -2.80
N THR A 279 5.76 -8.34 -3.30
CA THR A 279 4.97 -9.51 -2.87
C THR A 279 4.47 -10.34 -4.04
N TYR A 280 3.68 -9.78 -4.95
CA TYR A 280 3.03 -10.57 -6.00
C TYR A 280 4.05 -11.27 -6.91
N ILE A 281 5.04 -10.53 -7.44
CA ILE A 281 6.08 -11.09 -8.31
C ILE A 281 6.90 -12.18 -7.58
N PRO A 282 7.48 -11.94 -6.38
CA PRO A 282 8.15 -12.99 -5.60
C PRO A 282 7.29 -14.22 -5.31
N CYS A 283 6.02 -14.06 -4.93
CA CYS A 283 5.12 -15.18 -4.68
C CYS A 283 4.87 -16.01 -5.95
N ILE A 284 4.58 -15.38 -7.09
CA ILE A 284 4.42 -16.05 -8.39
C ILE A 284 5.69 -16.82 -8.76
N LEU A 285 6.86 -16.19 -8.65
CA LEU A 285 8.15 -16.84 -8.92
C LEU A 285 8.41 -18.03 -7.98
N THR A 286 8.03 -17.93 -6.70
CA THR A 286 8.18 -19.03 -5.72
C THR A 286 7.27 -20.21 -6.06
N VAL A 287 6.04 -19.95 -6.52
CA VAL A 287 5.12 -20.98 -7.03
C VAL A 287 5.69 -21.65 -8.28
N VAL A 288 6.18 -20.87 -9.26
CA VAL A 288 6.81 -21.41 -10.48
C VAL A 288 8.05 -22.25 -10.16
N LEU A 289 8.88 -21.82 -9.19
CA LEU A 289 10.03 -22.60 -8.72
C LEU A 289 9.63 -23.95 -8.10
N SER A 290 8.47 -24.05 -7.46
CA SER A 290 7.97 -25.34 -6.94
C SER A 290 7.68 -26.34 -8.07
N TRP A 291 7.21 -25.87 -9.24
CA TRP A 291 6.89 -26.71 -10.39
C TRP A 291 8.13 -27.29 -11.09
N VAL A 292 9.32 -26.70 -10.89
CA VAL A 292 10.59 -27.25 -11.40
C VAL A 292 10.84 -28.66 -10.84
N SER A 293 10.32 -28.96 -9.64
CA SER A 293 10.42 -30.30 -9.04
C SER A 293 9.77 -31.40 -9.90
N PHE A 294 8.70 -31.11 -10.66
CA PHE A 294 8.02 -32.08 -11.55
C PHE A 294 8.84 -32.44 -12.80
N TRP A 295 9.87 -31.64 -13.14
CA TRP A 295 10.78 -31.90 -14.26
C TRP A 295 12.04 -32.67 -13.84
N ILE A 296 12.35 -32.70 -12.54
CA ILE A 296 13.48 -33.44 -11.99
C ILE A 296 13.14 -34.94 -11.95
N LYS A 297 14.10 -35.77 -12.39
CA LYS A 297 13.98 -37.24 -12.35
C LYS A 297 13.64 -37.71 -10.93
N ARG A 298 12.62 -38.55 -10.80
CA ARG A 298 12.12 -39.10 -9.52
C ARG A 298 13.21 -39.73 -8.64
N ASP A 299 14.25 -40.28 -9.26
CA ASP A 299 15.33 -41.00 -8.58
C ASP A 299 16.27 -40.04 -7.81
N SER A 300 16.23 -38.73 -8.12
CA SER A 300 16.98 -37.67 -7.44
C SER A 300 16.23 -37.10 -6.22
N THR A 301 15.88 -37.98 -5.28
CA THR A 301 15.10 -37.62 -4.08
C THR A 301 15.66 -36.44 -3.27
N PRO A 302 16.98 -36.26 -3.05
CA PRO A 302 17.47 -35.13 -2.26
C PRO A 302 17.19 -33.77 -2.92
N ALA A 303 17.21 -33.71 -4.25
CA ALA A 303 16.97 -32.47 -5.01
C ALA A 303 15.50 -32.04 -4.93
N ARG A 304 14.55 -32.99 -5.11
CA ARG A 304 13.10 -32.70 -4.99
C ARG A 304 12.72 -32.30 -3.56
N THR A 305 13.20 -33.04 -2.55
CA THR A 305 12.96 -32.70 -1.13
C THR A 305 13.51 -31.32 -0.77
N SER A 306 14.76 -31.01 -1.18
CA SER A 306 15.40 -29.72 -0.89
C SER A 306 14.61 -28.54 -1.48
N LEU A 307 14.27 -28.61 -2.78
CA LEU A 307 13.47 -27.57 -3.43
C LEU A 307 12.09 -27.37 -2.79
N GLY A 308 11.40 -28.46 -2.43
CA GLY A 308 10.09 -28.39 -1.78
C GLY A 308 10.16 -27.73 -0.39
N ILE A 309 11.13 -28.10 0.45
CA ILE A 309 11.30 -27.49 1.78
C ILE A 309 11.73 -26.03 1.66
N THR A 310 12.69 -25.70 0.77
CA THR A 310 13.15 -24.33 0.57
C THR A 310 12.02 -23.41 0.08
N THR A 311 11.20 -23.86 -0.87
CA THR A 311 10.07 -23.05 -1.38
C THR A 311 8.99 -22.80 -0.31
N VAL A 312 8.65 -23.81 0.52
CA VAL A 312 7.74 -23.61 1.68
C VAL A 312 8.33 -22.62 2.69
N LEU A 313 9.63 -22.71 2.98
CA LEU A 313 10.31 -21.78 3.90
C LEU A 313 10.30 -20.34 3.34
N THR A 314 10.69 -20.15 2.08
CA THR A 314 10.65 -18.85 1.40
C THR A 314 9.23 -18.27 1.42
N MET A 315 8.21 -19.08 1.17
CA MET A 315 6.83 -18.62 1.18
C MET A 315 6.35 -18.21 2.59
N THR A 316 6.81 -18.92 3.63
CA THR A 316 6.59 -18.56 5.04
C THR A 316 7.26 -17.22 5.39
N THR A 317 8.46 -16.98 4.87
CA THR A 317 9.16 -15.69 5.00
C THR A 317 8.40 -14.56 4.30
N LEU A 318 7.95 -14.77 3.05
CA LEU A 318 7.17 -13.77 2.29
C LEU A 318 5.85 -13.41 3.01
N SER A 319 5.14 -14.41 3.55
CA SER A 319 3.92 -14.21 4.37
C SER A 319 4.18 -13.44 5.68
N THR A 320 5.40 -13.47 6.19
CA THR A 320 5.80 -12.68 7.37
C THR A 320 6.15 -11.25 6.99
N ILE A 321 6.78 -11.05 5.84
CA ILE A 321 7.13 -9.72 5.30
C ILE A 321 5.86 -8.93 4.93
N SER A 322 4.89 -9.56 4.25
CA SER A 322 3.64 -8.90 3.84
C SER A 322 2.88 -8.26 5.02
N ARG A 323 2.75 -9.00 6.13
CA ARG A 323 2.02 -8.56 7.33
C ARG A 323 2.78 -7.53 8.19
N LYS A 324 4.05 -7.24 7.93
CA LYS A 324 4.83 -6.27 8.73
C LYS A 324 4.35 -4.82 8.57
N HIS A 325 3.73 -4.50 7.43
CA HIS A 325 3.32 -3.14 7.07
C HIS A 325 1.81 -2.88 7.28
N LEU A 326 1.08 -3.88 7.78
CA LEU A 326 -0.35 -3.83 8.03
C LEU A 326 -0.66 -3.83 9.54
N PRO A 327 -1.70 -3.11 9.99
CA PRO A 327 -2.25 -3.30 11.33
C PRO A 327 -2.81 -4.72 11.48
N ARG A 328 -2.93 -5.18 12.73
CA ARG A 328 -3.52 -6.50 13.04
C ARG A 328 -5.05 -6.45 12.88
N VAL A 329 -5.52 -6.71 11.66
CA VAL A 329 -6.94 -6.90 11.35
C VAL A 329 -7.35 -8.36 11.52
N SER A 330 -8.63 -8.61 11.80
CA SER A 330 -9.19 -9.96 12.01
C SER A 330 -9.77 -10.59 10.74
N TYR A 331 -10.05 -9.79 9.71
CA TYR A 331 -10.51 -10.25 8.41
C TYR A 331 -9.34 -10.54 7.47
N ILE A 332 -9.55 -11.42 6.49
CA ILE A 332 -8.57 -11.71 5.45
C ILE A 332 -8.54 -10.56 4.44
N THR A 333 -7.34 -10.11 4.05
CA THR A 333 -7.15 -9.12 2.97
C THR A 333 -6.96 -9.83 1.62
N ALA A 334 -7.18 -9.13 0.50
CA ALA A 334 -6.89 -9.65 -0.84
C ALA A 334 -5.43 -10.14 -0.96
N MET A 335 -4.48 -9.38 -0.43
CA MET A 335 -3.07 -9.78 -0.31
C MET A 335 -2.87 -11.07 0.50
N ASP A 336 -3.49 -11.20 1.68
CA ASP A 336 -3.39 -12.41 2.51
C ASP A 336 -4.02 -13.62 1.81
N LEU A 337 -5.09 -13.43 1.05
CA LEU A 337 -5.71 -14.48 0.24
C LEU A 337 -4.76 -14.95 -0.88
N PHE A 338 -4.13 -14.02 -1.61
CA PHE A 338 -3.15 -14.36 -2.65
C PHE A 338 -1.95 -15.13 -2.09
N VAL A 339 -1.40 -14.66 -0.97
CA VAL A 339 -0.28 -15.29 -0.27
C VAL A 339 -0.68 -16.67 0.27
N SER A 340 -1.88 -16.82 0.85
CA SER A 340 -2.41 -18.09 1.34
C SER A 340 -2.60 -19.11 0.21
N VAL A 341 -3.15 -18.72 -0.94
CA VAL A 341 -3.32 -19.61 -2.09
C VAL A 341 -1.97 -20.03 -2.67
N CYS A 342 -1.03 -19.10 -2.83
CA CYS A 342 0.34 -19.42 -3.26
C CYS A 342 1.03 -20.42 -2.29
N PHE A 343 0.82 -20.28 -0.98
CA PHE A 343 1.33 -21.22 0.02
C PHE A 343 0.71 -22.62 -0.13
N ILE A 344 -0.60 -22.71 -0.38
CA ILE A 344 -1.29 -23.98 -0.66
C ILE A 344 -0.72 -24.66 -1.90
N PHE A 345 -0.47 -23.92 -3.00
CA PHE A 345 0.14 -24.49 -4.21
C PHE A 345 1.56 -25.04 -3.96
N VAL A 346 2.40 -24.31 -3.24
CA VAL A 346 3.77 -24.75 -2.90
C VAL A 346 3.74 -25.97 -1.96
N PHE A 347 2.86 -25.97 -0.96
CA PHE A 347 2.68 -27.11 -0.06
C PHE A 347 2.13 -28.35 -0.80
N ALA A 348 1.18 -28.16 -1.72
CA ALA A 348 0.64 -29.24 -2.55
C ALA A 348 1.71 -29.86 -3.46
N ALA A 349 2.66 -29.08 -3.99
CA ALA A 349 3.79 -29.61 -4.77
C ALA A 349 4.74 -30.47 -3.91
N LEU A 350 4.99 -30.09 -2.66
CA LEU A 350 5.76 -30.90 -1.71
C LEU A 350 5.01 -32.20 -1.34
N MET A 351 3.70 -32.13 -1.12
CA MET A 351 2.85 -33.28 -0.81
C MET A 351 2.73 -34.26 -1.99
N GLU A 352 2.65 -33.77 -3.23
CA GLU A 352 2.64 -34.58 -4.45
C GLU A 352 3.88 -35.48 -4.51
N TYR A 353 5.06 -34.88 -4.32
CA TYR A 353 6.32 -35.62 -4.29
C TYR A 353 6.41 -36.60 -3.11
N ALA A 354 5.92 -36.22 -1.93
CA ALA A 354 5.88 -37.13 -0.77
C ALA A 354 5.00 -38.37 -1.04
N THR A 355 3.83 -38.17 -1.66
CA THR A 355 2.92 -39.25 -2.08
C THR A 355 3.54 -40.10 -3.19
N LEU A 356 4.19 -39.50 -4.19
CA LEU A 356 4.90 -40.21 -5.25
C LEU A 356 6.00 -41.10 -4.68
N ASN A 357 6.85 -40.56 -3.80
CA ASN A 357 7.94 -41.30 -3.17
C ASN A 357 7.43 -42.44 -2.27
N TYR A 358 6.35 -42.23 -1.51
CA TYR A 358 5.73 -43.27 -0.69
C TYR A 358 5.14 -44.42 -1.54
N LEU A 359 4.35 -44.08 -2.57
CA LEU A 359 3.68 -45.07 -3.43
C LEU A 359 4.65 -45.86 -4.32
N VAL A 360 5.81 -45.28 -4.68
CA VAL A 360 6.89 -45.98 -5.38
C VAL A 360 7.75 -46.79 -4.41
N GLY A 361 8.04 -46.25 -3.22
CA GLY A 361 8.82 -46.93 -2.17
C GLY A 361 8.17 -48.22 -1.66
N ASN A 362 6.86 -48.21 -1.46
CA ASN A 362 6.09 -49.40 -1.06
C ASN A 362 5.96 -50.48 -2.16
N LYS A 363 6.44 -50.22 -3.38
CA LYS A 363 6.39 -51.18 -4.51
C LYS A 363 7.72 -51.91 -4.76
N LYS A 364 8.68 -51.87 -3.82
CA LYS A 364 9.84 -52.78 -3.90
C LYS A 364 9.34 -54.23 -3.85
N PRO A 365 9.78 -55.11 -4.77
CA PRO A 365 9.26 -56.47 -4.84
C PRO A 365 9.66 -57.26 -3.59
N LEU A 366 8.77 -58.14 -3.14
CA LEU A 366 9.12 -59.23 -2.23
C LEU A 366 10.24 -60.05 -2.90
N GLU A 367 11.43 -60.10 -2.29
CA GLU A 367 12.53 -60.89 -2.82
C GLU A 367 12.14 -62.38 -2.84
N HIS A 368 11.91 -62.90 -4.05
CA HIS A 368 11.64 -64.32 -4.25
C HIS A 368 12.93 -65.11 -4.00
N ASN A 369 12.99 -65.70 -2.80
CA ASN A 369 14.06 -66.55 -2.31
C ASN A 369 14.27 -67.76 -3.24
N SER A 370 15.11 -67.59 -4.26
CA SER A 370 15.26 -68.54 -5.37
C SER A 370 16.13 -69.74 -4.97
N ARG A 371 15.54 -70.69 -4.24
CA ARG A 371 16.11 -72.05 -4.14
C ARG A 371 16.02 -72.73 -5.51
N LYS A 372 17.19 -72.98 -6.12
CA LYS A 372 17.33 -73.70 -7.40
C LYS A 372 16.62 -75.05 -7.36
N THR A 373 15.60 -75.26 -8.19
CA THR A 373 15.23 -76.58 -8.75
C THR A 373 14.67 -76.37 -10.17
N ARG A 374 14.73 -77.41 -11.01
CA ARG A 374 14.68 -77.28 -12.48
C ARG A 374 13.25 -77.13 -13.06
N LEU A 375 13.21 -76.51 -14.25
CA LEU A 375 12.13 -76.40 -15.26
C LEU A 375 11.38 -77.74 -15.57
N PRO A 376 10.15 -77.75 -16.16
CA PRO A 376 9.76 -76.88 -17.28
C PRO A 376 8.34 -76.26 -17.38
N SER A 377 8.32 -75.10 -18.05
CA SER A 377 7.34 -74.60 -19.05
C SER A 377 5.82 -74.67 -18.83
N ALA A 378 5.19 -73.52 -18.58
CA ALA A 378 3.97 -73.04 -19.26
C ALA A 378 3.88 -71.50 -19.14
N GLY A 379 3.37 -70.81 -20.16
CA GLY A 379 3.33 -69.35 -20.19
C GLY A 379 2.17 -68.76 -19.38
N VAL A 380 2.44 -67.69 -18.61
CA VAL A 380 1.42 -66.88 -17.93
C VAL A 380 1.75 -65.40 -18.16
N GLN A 381 0.82 -64.67 -18.79
CA GLN A 381 0.92 -63.21 -18.94
C GLN A 381 0.65 -62.54 -17.60
N VAL A 382 1.55 -61.63 -17.18
CA VAL A 382 1.41 -60.88 -15.93
C VAL A 382 0.77 -59.52 -16.22
N MET A 383 -0.50 -59.35 -15.87
CA MET A 383 -1.15 -58.03 -15.85
C MET A 383 -0.65 -57.17 -14.66
N PRO A 384 -0.48 -55.84 -14.84
CA PRO A 384 -0.18 -54.92 -13.74
C PRO A 384 -1.46 -54.51 -12.98
N SER A 385 -1.52 -54.81 -11.68
CA SER A 385 -2.71 -54.55 -10.85
C SER A 385 -2.97 -53.06 -10.58
N PHE A 386 -4.24 -52.66 -10.69
CA PHE A 386 -4.77 -51.33 -10.37
C PHE A 386 -5.33 -51.27 -8.94
N THR A 387 -5.41 -50.07 -8.34
CA THR A 387 -6.18 -49.81 -7.11
C THR A 387 -7.41 -48.97 -7.45
N THR A 388 -8.60 -49.50 -7.17
CA THR A 388 -9.89 -48.81 -7.29
C THR A 388 -10.46 -48.50 -5.91
N ILE A 389 -10.79 -47.23 -5.66
CA ILE A 389 -11.60 -46.82 -4.50
C ILE A 389 -13.07 -46.93 -4.92
N ASN A 390 -13.90 -47.60 -4.11
CA ASN A 390 -15.31 -47.86 -4.40
C ASN A 390 -16.21 -47.05 -3.47
N ILE A 391 -17.32 -46.51 -3.97
CA ILE A 391 -18.28 -45.71 -3.20
C ILE A 391 -19.64 -46.42 -3.18
N ASN A 392 -19.90 -47.07 -2.03
CA ASN A 392 -21.15 -47.61 -1.47
C ASN A 392 -22.34 -48.06 -2.37
N ASN A 393 -22.69 -49.34 -2.16
CA ASN A 393 -24.03 -49.93 -1.99
C ASN A 393 -25.28 -49.25 -2.62
N ILE A 394 -25.97 -50.03 -3.47
CA ILE A 394 -27.41 -50.36 -3.35
C ILE A 394 -27.65 -51.73 -4.01
N MET A 395 -28.66 -52.48 -3.54
CA MET A 395 -28.89 -53.91 -3.86
C MET A 395 -30.37 -54.16 -4.21
N HIS A 396 -30.69 -54.63 -5.44
CA HIS A 396 -31.90 -55.46 -5.67
C HIS A 396 -31.92 -56.21 -7.03
N TRP A 397 -32.05 -57.55 -6.90
CA TRP A 397 -32.58 -58.65 -7.76
C TRP A 397 -32.53 -58.70 -9.31
N PRO A 398 -32.44 -59.92 -9.90
CA PRO A 398 -32.38 -60.21 -11.33
C PRO A 398 -33.70 -60.80 -11.90
N PRO A 399 -33.72 -61.15 -13.19
CA PRO A 399 -34.51 -62.29 -13.69
C PRO A 399 -33.68 -63.36 -14.44
N GLU A 400 -34.30 -64.53 -14.54
CA GLU A 400 -33.98 -65.80 -15.25
C GLU A 400 -33.36 -65.62 -16.67
N VAL A 401 -32.33 -66.38 -17.11
CA VAL A 401 -32.35 -67.79 -17.63
C VAL A 401 -33.39 -67.94 -18.77
N GLU A 402 -33.09 -68.35 -20.02
CA GLU A 402 -32.18 -69.40 -20.56
C GLU A 402 -31.85 -69.16 -22.06
N GLU A 403 -30.75 -69.76 -22.59
CA GLU A 403 -30.43 -70.16 -24.00
C GLU A 403 -30.51 -69.11 -25.17
N ASP A 404 -29.65 -69.07 -26.20
CA ASP A 404 -28.86 -70.09 -26.91
C ASP A 404 -27.35 -69.71 -27.16
N GLU A 405 -26.53 -70.72 -27.47
CA GLU A 405 -25.15 -70.63 -28.01
C GLU A 405 -25.15 -70.88 -29.55
N ASP A 406 -24.11 -70.66 -30.38
CA ASP A 406 -22.68 -70.33 -30.21
C ASP A 406 -22.17 -69.45 -31.38
N GLU A 407 -21.07 -68.70 -31.20
CA GLU A 407 -20.13 -68.34 -32.29
C GLU A 407 -18.74 -67.98 -31.70
N ASP A 408 -17.79 -68.93 -31.75
CA ASP A 408 -16.41 -68.82 -31.20
C ASP A 408 -15.49 -67.87 -32.02
N PRO A 409 -14.47 -67.20 -31.43
CA PRO A 409 -13.90 -65.98 -32.02
C PRO A 409 -12.50 -66.12 -32.65
N GLY A 410 -12.20 -65.20 -33.58
CA GLY A 410 -10.85 -64.62 -33.70
C GLY A 410 -10.22 -64.52 -35.09
N SER A 411 -9.90 -63.29 -35.50
CA SER A 411 -8.78 -63.01 -36.40
C SER A 411 -8.18 -61.62 -36.11
N PRO A 412 -6.86 -61.45 -36.06
CA PRO A 412 -6.23 -60.17 -35.70
C PRO A 412 -6.10 -59.24 -36.92
N CYS A 413 -6.32 -57.94 -36.71
CA CYS A 413 -6.10 -56.93 -37.76
C CYS A 413 -4.60 -56.69 -38.02
N LEU A 414 -4.27 -56.56 -39.30
CA LEU A 414 -2.90 -56.45 -39.82
C LEU A 414 -2.22 -55.10 -39.55
N GLU A 415 -0.89 -55.16 -39.54
CA GLU A 415 0.04 -54.07 -39.31
C GLU A 415 0.20 -53.17 -40.56
N GLY A 416 0.15 -51.84 -40.37
CA GLY A 416 0.57 -50.87 -41.39
C GLY A 416 -0.47 -49.88 -41.92
N LYS A 417 -0.69 -48.78 -41.18
CA LYS A 417 -0.87 -47.42 -41.76
C LYS A 417 -0.73 -46.34 -40.68
N GLU A 418 -0.18 -45.19 -41.08
CA GLU A 418 0.12 -44.07 -40.19
C GLU A 418 -1.18 -43.35 -39.76
N CYS A 419 -1.40 -43.24 -38.45
CA CYS A 419 -2.54 -42.52 -37.88
C CYS A 419 -2.11 -41.17 -37.29
N GLU A 420 -2.10 -40.12 -38.13
CA GLU A 420 -2.05 -38.74 -37.66
C GLU A 420 -3.36 -38.36 -36.91
N ARG A 421 -3.44 -38.68 -35.61
CA ARG A 421 -4.34 -38.01 -34.65
C ARG A 421 -3.95 -38.34 -33.22
N PHE A 422 -3.83 -37.30 -32.40
CA PHE A 422 -3.28 -37.29 -31.03
C PHE A 422 -4.02 -38.16 -29.98
N PHE A 423 -5.09 -38.85 -30.36
CA PHE A 423 -6.04 -39.50 -29.44
C PHE A 423 -6.08 -41.04 -29.49
N CYS A 424 -5.28 -41.71 -30.34
CA CYS A 424 -5.23 -43.18 -30.39
C CYS A 424 -4.25 -43.84 -29.40
N CYS A 425 -3.52 -43.07 -28.59
CA CYS A 425 -2.56 -43.62 -27.60
C CYS A 425 -3.17 -43.87 -26.20
N ILE A 426 -4.48 -44.15 -26.14
CA ILE A 426 -5.22 -44.44 -24.91
C ILE A 426 -6.01 -45.74 -25.11
N GLU A 427 -5.52 -46.84 -24.52
CA GLU A 427 -6.18 -48.16 -24.52
C GLU A 427 -7.60 -48.12 -23.93
N ASP A 428 -7.89 -47.17 -23.02
CA ASP A 428 -9.20 -46.98 -22.38
C ASP A 428 -10.33 -46.62 -23.37
N CYS A 429 -10.02 -46.30 -24.63
CA CYS A 429 -11.03 -46.06 -25.67
C CYS A 429 -11.54 -47.35 -26.33
N GLN A 430 -10.74 -48.44 -26.30
CA GLN A 430 -11.07 -49.70 -26.98
C GLN A 430 -12.00 -50.61 -26.17
N THR A 431 -12.15 -50.35 -24.86
CA THR A 431 -12.88 -51.20 -23.90
C THR A 431 -14.19 -50.59 -23.38
N GLY A 432 -14.59 -49.40 -23.85
CA GLY A 432 -15.89 -48.79 -23.49
C GLY A 432 -16.08 -48.40 -22.01
N MET A 433 -15.00 -48.35 -21.22
CA MET A 433 -15.05 -48.30 -19.74
C MET A 433 -15.49 -46.95 -19.14
N TRP A 434 -15.77 -45.92 -19.95
CA TRP A 434 -16.23 -44.61 -19.47
C TRP A 434 -17.61 -44.63 -18.77
N ARG A 435 -18.36 -45.74 -18.85
CA ARG A 435 -19.66 -45.90 -18.17
C ARG A 435 -19.57 -46.19 -16.67
N GLU A 436 -18.41 -46.51 -16.11
CA GLU A 436 -18.30 -47.03 -14.73
C GLU A 436 -17.82 -46.04 -13.65
N GLY A 437 -17.59 -44.76 -13.97
CA GLY A 437 -17.26 -43.74 -12.96
C GLY A 437 -15.94 -43.94 -12.18
N ARG A 438 -15.09 -44.88 -12.60
CA ARG A 438 -13.82 -45.24 -11.91
C ARG A 438 -12.61 -44.52 -12.51
N VAL A 439 -12.23 -43.38 -11.94
CA VAL A 439 -10.99 -42.67 -12.32
C VAL A 439 -9.75 -43.45 -11.85
N ARG A 440 -9.07 -44.15 -12.77
CA ARG A 440 -7.80 -44.85 -12.50
C ARG A 440 -6.60 -43.93 -12.71
N ILE A 441 -6.09 -43.33 -11.64
CA ILE A 441 -4.87 -42.52 -11.70
C ILE A 441 -3.63 -43.43 -11.79
N HIS A 442 -3.01 -43.50 -12.97
CA HIS A 442 -1.70 -44.15 -13.13
C HIS A 442 -0.62 -43.39 -12.34
N ILE A 443 -0.23 -43.94 -11.19
CA ILE A 443 0.77 -43.38 -10.26
C ILE A 443 2.12 -43.12 -10.95
N SER A 444 2.49 -43.92 -11.97
CA SER A 444 3.70 -43.71 -12.79
C SER A 444 3.63 -42.48 -13.71
N ARG A 445 2.44 -41.94 -13.97
CA ARG A 445 2.20 -40.73 -14.75
C ARG A 445 1.84 -39.51 -13.88
N LEU A 446 1.93 -39.60 -12.55
CA LEU A 446 1.57 -38.50 -11.63
C LEU A 446 2.31 -37.20 -11.97
N ASP A 447 3.65 -37.25 -12.10
CA ASP A 447 4.47 -36.10 -12.55
C ASP A 447 3.95 -35.46 -13.86
N SER A 448 3.39 -36.27 -14.79
CA SER A 448 2.86 -35.78 -16.06
C SER A 448 1.52 -35.06 -15.90
N TYR A 449 0.67 -35.49 -14.97
CA TYR A 449 -0.56 -34.78 -14.63
C TYR A 449 -0.25 -33.50 -13.85
N SER A 450 0.67 -33.55 -12.88
CA SER A 450 1.11 -32.41 -12.08
C SER A 450 1.65 -31.26 -12.94
N ARG A 451 2.44 -31.57 -13.99
CA ARG A 451 2.95 -30.58 -14.96
C ARG A 451 1.88 -29.77 -15.69
N VAL A 452 0.68 -30.32 -15.89
CA VAL A 452 -0.43 -29.63 -16.57
C VAL A 452 -1.38 -29.00 -15.54
N PHE A 453 -1.72 -29.74 -14.49
CA PHE A 453 -2.70 -29.32 -13.48
C PHE A 453 -2.24 -28.10 -12.67
N PHE A 454 -1.02 -28.09 -12.15
CA PHE A 454 -0.55 -26.99 -11.29
C PHE A 454 -0.49 -25.64 -12.03
N PRO A 455 0.10 -25.54 -13.24
CA PRO A 455 0.11 -24.28 -13.98
C PRO A 455 -1.28 -23.81 -14.44
N THR A 456 -2.14 -24.73 -14.89
CA THR A 456 -3.50 -24.37 -15.36
C THR A 456 -4.39 -23.90 -14.21
N ALA A 457 -4.36 -24.59 -13.06
CA ALA A 457 -5.10 -24.17 -11.87
C ALA A 457 -4.60 -22.83 -11.32
N PHE A 458 -3.29 -22.59 -11.30
CA PHE A 458 -2.73 -21.31 -10.85
C PHE A 458 -3.04 -20.15 -11.81
N LEU A 459 -3.03 -20.40 -13.13
CA LEU A 459 -3.41 -19.41 -14.14
C LEU A 459 -4.90 -19.05 -14.04
N LEU A 460 -5.78 -20.04 -13.87
CA LEU A 460 -7.21 -19.81 -13.62
C LEU A 460 -7.43 -19.01 -12.33
N PHE A 461 -6.73 -19.37 -11.23
CA PHE A 461 -6.76 -18.59 -9.99
C PHE A 461 -6.36 -17.13 -10.22
N ASN A 462 -5.28 -16.87 -10.95
CA ASN A 462 -4.86 -15.49 -11.25
C ASN A 462 -5.94 -14.74 -12.05
N ILE A 463 -6.52 -15.34 -13.09
CA ILE A 463 -7.58 -14.70 -13.88
C ILE A 463 -8.76 -14.31 -12.99
N VAL A 464 -9.25 -15.24 -12.15
CA VAL A 464 -10.35 -14.98 -11.21
C VAL A 464 -9.98 -13.90 -10.20
N TYR A 465 -8.78 -13.99 -9.61
CA TYR A 465 -8.28 -13.05 -8.60
C TYR A 465 -8.17 -11.62 -9.15
N TRP A 466 -7.50 -11.44 -10.29
CA TRP A 466 -7.29 -10.11 -10.87
C TRP A 466 -8.61 -9.50 -11.38
N ILE A 467 -9.53 -10.30 -11.94
CA ILE A 467 -10.84 -9.78 -12.33
C ILE A 467 -11.64 -9.35 -11.09
N ALA A 468 -11.67 -10.16 -10.05
CA ALA A 468 -12.49 -9.93 -8.86
C ALA A 468 -11.99 -8.81 -7.94
N TYR A 469 -10.71 -8.41 -8.01
CA TYR A 469 -10.16 -7.32 -7.18
C TYR A 469 -9.77 -6.04 -7.96
N LEU A 470 -9.98 -6.01 -9.29
CA LEU A 470 -9.78 -4.79 -10.11
C LEU A 470 -11.07 -4.26 -10.75
N TYR A 471 -12.07 -5.11 -11.00
CA TYR A 471 -13.28 -4.75 -11.76
C TYR A 471 -14.61 -5.00 -11.01
N LEU A 472 -14.55 -5.64 -9.84
CA LEU A 472 -15.67 -5.84 -8.90
C LEU A 472 -15.34 -5.16 -7.57
#